data_AF-A0A922AKJ0-F1
#
_entry.id   AF-A0A922AKJ0-F1
#
_cell.length_a   1.000
_cell.length_b   1.000
_cell.length_c   1.000
_cell.angle_alpha   90.00
_cell.angle_beta   90.00
_cell.angle_gamma   90.00
#
_symmetry.space_group_name_H-M   'P 1'
#
loop_
_entity.id
_entity.type
_entity.pdbx_description
1 polymer ?
#
loop_
_entity_poly.entity_id
_entity_poly.type
_entity_poly.pdbx_seq_one_letter_code
_entity_poly.pdbx_strand_id
1 'polypeptide(L)'
;MKKIHDQYNELLSHTCKVISESKTQQLLDGLVYSAICRATKKGIFEFVSKMLEVDLRFIWRYDDEKIFSILYSRDMMMKYYSLTCLLDVNGNSVLHMAGMMEHSTRVNQIPGAALQMQRELQWFKEVERIVHPKDKESTNNNGFTPRQLFTQNHEKMMKEGEKWMKDTATSCTVVGILIVTIMFQVAFTPPGDNNRDPGLFRVFMISDALSFFLSSTSILIFLGILTSRYIEDDFLKNLPRQMIIGLFTLFCSIATMMITFSSALLIILNEQLRISIPLICLGGVPIFFFLWIQFPILKDMIISTYGPGIFDRKMKLKL
;
A
#
# COMPACT_ATOMS: atom_id res chain seq x y z
N MET A 1 40.56 -12.59 2.33
CA MET A 1 39.11 -12.66 2.71
C MET A 1 38.79 -13.85 3.61
N LYS A 2 39.22 -15.08 3.30
CA LYS A 2 38.92 -16.29 4.11
C LYS A 2 39.22 -16.14 5.61
N LYS A 3 40.44 -15.69 5.94
CA LYS A 3 40.91 -15.48 7.32
C LYS A 3 40.07 -14.48 8.14
N ILE A 4 39.48 -13.47 7.49
CA ILE A 4 38.62 -12.46 8.16
C ILE A 4 37.22 -13.03 8.41
N HIS A 5 36.71 -13.83 7.48
CA HIS A 5 35.42 -14.51 7.63
C HIS A 5 35.47 -15.59 8.73
N ASP A 6 36.59 -16.30 8.84
CA ASP A 6 36.81 -17.30 9.91
C ASP A 6 36.84 -16.64 11.30
N GLN A 7 37.57 -15.52 11.43
CA GLN A 7 37.60 -14.72 12.67
C GLN A 7 36.22 -14.12 13.04
N TYR A 8 35.46 -13.70 12.03
CA TYR A 8 34.08 -13.22 12.22
C TYR A 8 33.18 -14.32 12.79
N ASN A 9 33.24 -15.53 12.24
CA ASN A 9 32.42 -16.66 12.69
C ASN A 9 32.78 -17.13 14.10
N GLU A 10 34.06 -17.09 14.46
CA GLU A 10 34.55 -17.42 15.80
C GLU A 10 34.06 -16.41 16.84
N LEU A 11 34.19 -15.12 16.54
CA LEU A 11 33.65 -14.05 17.39
C LEU A 11 32.13 -14.14 17.54
N LEU A 12 31.43 -14.42 16.44
CA LEU A 12 29.98 -14.60 16.43
C LEU A 12 29.57 -15.76 17.33
N SER A 13 30.25 -16.91 17.22
CA SER A 13 29.98 -18.09 18.06
C SER A 13 30.21 -17.81 19.54
N HIS A 14 31.29 -17.10 19.90
CA HIS A 14 31.56 -16.70 21.28
C HIS A 14 30.48 -15.77 21.82
N THR A 15 30.09 -14.78 21.02
CA THR A 15 29.06 -13.80 21.40
C THR A 15 27.71 -14.49 21.61
N CYS A 16 27.35 -15.43 20.73
CA CYS A 16 26.16 -16.26 20.88
C CYS A 16 26.17 -17.05 22.20
N LYS A 17 27.29 -17.68 22.54
CA LYS A 17 27.41 -18.44 23.80
C LYS A 17 27.16 -17.56 25.02
N VAL A 18 27.82 -16.39 25.09
CA VAL A 18 27.65 -15.43 26.19
C VAL A 18 26.20 -14.97 26.30
N ILE A 19 25.55 -14.69 25.17
CA ILE A 19 24.16 -14.26 25.12
C ILE A 19 23.20 -15.36 25.63
N SER A 20 23.43 -16.62 25.25
CA SER A 20 22.59 -17.75 25.69
C SER A 20 22.59 -17.95 27.21
N GLU A 21 23.69 -17.61 27.87
CA GLU A 21 23.88 -17.76 29.32
C GLU A 21 23.47 -16.48 30.10
N SER A 22 23.20 -15.37 29.39
CA SER A 22 22.94 -14.06 29.99
C SER A 22 21.48 -13.88 30.43
N LYS A 23 21.27 -13.18 31.56
CA LYS A 23 19.93 -12.75 32.01
C LYS A 23 19.45 -11.53 31.21
N THR A 24 18.13 -11.34 31.14
CA THR A 24 17.50 -10.22 30.39
C THR A 24 18.04 -8.84 30.80
N GLN A 25 18.33 -8.63 32.08
CA GLN A 25 18.91 -7.39 32.59
C GLN A 25 20.34 -7.16 32.09
N GLN A 26 21.15 -8.21 31.98
CA GLN A 26 22.53 -8.12 31.47
C GLN A 26 22.57 -7.84 29.98
N LEU A 27 21.62 -8.38 29.21
CA LEU A 27 21.45 -8.08 27.78
C LEU A 27 21.04 -6.62 27.54
N LEU A 28 20.26 -6.08 28.48
CA LEU A 28 19.84 -4.67 28.53
C LEU A 28 21.03 -3.75 28.80
N ASP A 29 21.74 -4.01 29.89
CA ASP A 29 22.89 -3.21 30.33
C ASP A 29 24.04 -3.27 29.32
N GLY A 30 24.22 -4.43 28.66
CA GLY A 30 25.18 -4.65 27.59
C GLY A 30 24.78 -4.07 26.22
N LEU A 31 23.65 -3.37 26.12
CA LEU A 31 23.15 -2.74 24.88
C LEU A 31 22.96 -3.70 23.69
N VAL A 32 22.85 -5.02 23.95
CA VAL A 32 22.75 -6.07 22.92
C VAL A 32 21.55 -5.83 22.00
N TYR A 33 20.43 -5.40 22.59
CA TYR A 33 19.23 -5.07 21.83
C TYR A 33 19.45 -3.93 20.82
N SER A 34 20.18 -2.89 21.22
CA SER A 34 20.49 -1.75 20.37
C SER A 34 21.44 -2.13 19.23
N ALA A 35 22.38 -3.05 19.50
CA ALA A 35 23.34 -3.55 18.53
C ALA A 35 22.66 -4.37 17.43
N ILE A 36 21.75 -5.27 17.80
CA ILE A 36 20.93 -6.03 16.85
C ILE A 36 20.02 -5.09 16.04
N CYS A 37 19.39 -4.08 16.66
CA CYS A 37 18.59 -3.08 15.92
C CYS A 37 19.42 -2.35 14.85
N ARG A 38 20.64 -1.93 15.22
CA ARG A 38 21.57 -1.27 14.31
C ARG A 38 22.02 -2.21 13.19
N ALA A 39 22.27 -3.48 13.51
CA ALA A 39 22.64 -4.51 12.54
C ALA A 39 21.52 -4.76 11.52
N THR A 40 20.26 -4.85 11.97
CA THR A 40 19.08 -4.96 11.09
C THR A 40 18.95 -3.76 10.16
N LYS A 41 19.04 -2.53 10.70
CA LYS A 41 18.97 -1.30 9.90
C LYS A 41 20.09 -1.19 8.87
N LYS A 42 21.26 -1.80 9.16
CA LYS A 42 22.42 -1.86 8.26
C LYS A 42 22.42 -3.09 7.32
N GLY A 43 21.41 -3.96 7.40
CA GLY A 43 21.29 -5.13 6.52
C GLY A 43 22.24 -6.29 6.87
N ILE A 44 22.78 -6.34 8.09
CA ILE A 44 23.72 -7.38 8.55
C ILE A 44 22.92 -8.59 9.02
N PHE A 45 22.22 -9.24 8.10
CA PHE A 45 21.21 -10.26 8.41
C PHE A 45 21.79 -11.58 8.92
N GLU A 46 23.04 -11.91 8.58
CA GLU A 46 23.70 -13.13 9.06
C GLU A 46 23.93 -13.08 10.58
N PHE A 47 24.41 -11.93 11.08
CA PHE A 47 24.55 -11.66 12.51
C PHE A 47 23.19 -11.75 13.23
N VAL A 48 22.19 -11.04 12.71
CA VAL A 48 20.85 -10.97 13.29
C VAL A 48 20.22 -12.36 13.33
N SER A 49 20.31 -13.14 12.25
CA SER A 49 19.81 -14.51 12.20
C SER A 49 20.48 -15.36 13.27
N LYS A 50 21.82 -15.35 13.36
CA LYS A 50 22.57 -16.18 14.33
C LYS A 50 22.22 -15.85 15.78
N MET A 51 22.00 -14.56 16.08
CA MET A 51 21.56 -14.10 17.41
C MET A 51 20.13 -14.57 17.72
N LEU A 52 19.24 -14.54 16.73
CA LEU A 52 17.88 -15.03 16.87
C LEU A 52 17.80 -16.55 17.02
N GLU A 53 18.74 -17.33 16.47
CA GLU A 53 18.77 -18.79 16.69
C GLU A 53 19.13 -19.15 18.13
N VAL A 54 19.84 -18.26 18.81
CA VAL A 54 20.48 -18.50 20.11
C VAL A 54 19.60 -18.03 21.25
N ASP A 55 18.96 -16.87 21.09
CA ASP A 55 18.03 -16.35 22.08
C ASP A 55 16.87 -15.61 21.42
N LEU A 56 15.68 -16.20 21.53
CA LEU A 56 14.48 -15.69 20.89
C LEU A 56 13.83 -14.54 21.66
N ARG A 57 14.32 -14.19 22.87
CA ARG A 57 13.90 -13.00 23.63
C ARG A 57 14.10 -11.70 22.85
N PHE A 58 15.01 -11.72 21.88
CA PHE A 58 15.26 -10.61 20.98
C PHE A 58 14.01 -10.25 20.17
N ILE A 59 13.26 -11.22 19.64
CA ILE A 59 12.08 -10.99 18.77
C ILE A 59 11.05 -10.08 19.45
N TRP A 60 10.79 -10.29 20.74
CA TRP A 60 9.74 -9.64 21.52
C TRP A 60 9.97 -8.14 21.78
N ARG A 61 11.18 -7.64 21.52
CA ARG A 61 11.54 -6.23 21.65
C ARG A 61 11.76 -5.52 20.32
N TYR A 62 11.59 -6.23 19.20
CA TYR A 62 11.77 -5.68 17.88
C TYR A 62 10.45 -5.39 17.20
N ASP A 63 10.31 -4.13 16.80
CA ASP A 63 9.15 -3.58 16.12
C ASP A 63 9.31 -3.57 14.58
N ASP A 64 10.27 -4.35 14.04
CA ASP A 64 10.74 -4.21 12.66
C ASP A 64 10.25 -5.39 11.78
N GLU A 65 9.33 -5.11 10.84
CA GLU A 65 8.86 -6.03 9.79
C GLU A 65 10.01 -6.80 9.13
N LYS A 66 11.20 -6.18 9.01
CA LYS A 66 12.38 -6.81 8.41
C LYS A 66 12.89 -8.00 9.22
N ILE A 67 12.85 -7.93 10.55
CA ILE A 67 13.32 -9.02 11.41
C ILE A 67 12.39 -10.21 11.28
N PHE A 68 11.08 -9.95 11.29
CA PHE A 68 10.07 -10.98 11.10
C PHE A 68 10.11 -11.58 9.69
N SER A 69 10.38 -10.78 8.65
CA SER A 69 10.51 -11.30 7.28
C SER A 69 11.78 -12.12 7.07
N ILE A 70 12.89 -11.80 7.73
CA ILE A 70 14.11 -12.62 7.76
C ILE A 70 13.84 -13.97 8.46
N LEU A 71 13.13 -13.93 9.59
CA LEU A 71 12.71 -15.14 10.33
C LEU A 71 11.80 -16.03 9.46
N TYR A 72 10.88 -15.43 8.71
CA TYR A 72 9.97 -16.12 7.80
C TYR A 72 10.70 -16.75 6.59
N SER A 73 11.65 -16.03 5.98
CA SER A 73 12.33 -16.47 4.75
C SER A 73 13.32 -17.63 4.94
N ARG A 74 13.83 -17.84 6.17
CA ARG A 74 14.85 -18.87 6.47
C ARG A 74 14.29 -20.24 6.92
N ASP A 75 12.98 -20.52 6.78
CA ASP A 75 12.35 -21.77 7.28
C ASP A 75 12.54 -22.04 8.79
N MET A 76 13.04 -21.06 9.58
CA MET A 76 13.12 -21.15 11.05
C MET A 76 11.74 -21.28 11.71
N MET A 77 10.66 -21.09 10.93
CA MET A 77 9.27 -21.30 11.32
C MET A 77 8.98 -22.69 11.89
N MET A 78 9.70 -23.75 11.47
CA MET A 78 9.53 -25.08 12.06
C MET A 78 10.04 -25.15 13.51
N LYS A 79 11.07 -24.36 13.88
CA LYS A 79 11.47 -24.15 15.27
C LYS A 79 10.53 -23.19 16.01
N TYR A 80 9.93 -22.25 15.27
CA TYR A 80 8.93 -21.30 15.76
C TYR A 80 7.57 -21.93 16.09
N TYR A 81 7.24 -23.10 15.54
CA TYR A 81 6.04 -23.87 15.90
C TYR A 81 5.99 -24.24 17.39
N SER A 82 7.14 -24.23 18.09
CA SER A 82 7.22 -24.37 19.54
C SER A 82 6.99 -23.05 20.31
N LEU A 83 6.99 -21.89 19.63
CA LEU A 83 6.89 -20.53 20.20
C LEU A 83 5.50 -19.90 20.13
N THR A 84 4.51 -20.56 19.52
CA THR A 84 3.09 -20.20 19.67
C THR A 84 2.62 -20.16 21.13
N CYS A 85 3.46 -20.62 22.08
CA CYS A 85 3.20 -20.61 23.52
C CYS A 85 3.95 -19.54 24.34
N LEU A 86 4.75 -18.65 23.74
CA LEU A 86 5.37 -17.54 24.48
C LEU A 86 4.40 -16.35 24.52
N LEU A 87 3.94 -16.03 25.72
CA LEU A 87 3.12 -14.87 26.00
C LEU A 87 4.02 -13.75 26.55
N ASP A 88 3.71 -12.50 26.23
CA ASP A 88 4.33 -11.37 26.91
C ASP A 88 3.86 -11.29 28.39
N VAL A 89 4.37 -10.31 29.13
CA VAL A 89 3.98 -10.08 30.54
C VAL A 89 2.48 -9.82 30.75
N ASN A 90 1.77 -9.45 29.68
CA ASN A 90 0.34 -9.15 29.66
C ASN A 90 -0.49 -10.29 29.04
N GLY A 91 0.10 -11.46 28.78
CA GLY A 91 -0.60 -12.58 28.17
C GLY A 91 -0.83 -12.42 26.66
N ASN A 92 -0.16 -11.48 26.00
CA ASN A 92 -0.30 -11.26 24.57
C ASN A 92 0.51 -12.29 23.78
N SER A 93 -0.16 -13.00 22.88
CA SER A 93 0.48 -13.83 21.86
C SER A 93 1.10 -12.98 20.75
N VAL A 94 1.88 -13.61 19.87
CA VAL A 94 2.45 -12.97 18.67
C VAL A 94 1.36 -12.28 17.82
N LEU A 95 0.17 -12.87 17.74
CA LEU A 95 -0.93 -12.30 16.97
C LEU A 95 -1.55 -11.07 17.67
N HIS A 96 -1.61 -11.04 19.00
CA HIS A 96 -2.04 -9.85 19.74
C HIS A 96 -1.09 -8.68 19.51
N MET A 97 0.22 -8.93 19.54
CA MET A 97 1.21 -7.88 19.31
C MET A 97 1.14 -7.34 17.89
N ALA A 98 0.96 -8.20 16.88
CA ALA A 98 0.67 -7.74 15.51
C ALA A 98 -0.62 -6.90 15.44
N GLY A 99 -1.56 -7.15 16.35
CA GLY A 99 -2.77 -6.36 16.59
C GLY A 99 -2.56 -4.98 17.22
N MET A 100 -1.45 -4.79 17.93
CA MET A 100 -1.12 -3.58 18.69
C MET A 100 -0.16 -2.64 17.99
N MET A 101 0.56 -3.14 16.98
CA MET A 101 1.56 -2.36 16.25
C MET A 101 0.87 -1.21 15.51
N GLU A 102 1.13 0.02 15.92
CA GLU A 102 1.09 1.17 15.02
C GLU A 102 2.49 1.27 14.40
N HIS A 103 2.70 0.88 13.13
CA HIS A 103 4.03 0.96 12.51
C HIS A 103 4.48 2.42 12.29
N SER A 104 4.83 3.11 13.37
CA SER A 104 5.21 4.54 13.43
C SER A 104 6.40 4.92 12.55
N THR A 105 7.17 3.97 12.02
CA THR A 105 8.39 4.23 11.24
C THR A 105 8.23 4.20 9.72
N ARG A 106 7.09 3.74 9.17
CA ARG A 106 6.77 3.87 7.72
C ARG A 106 5.50 4.65 7.40
N VAL A 107 4.75 5.07 8.42
CA VAL A 107 3.55 5.94 8.31
C VAL A 107 3.79 7.15 7.39
N ASN A 108 5.01 7.68 7.32
CA ASN A 108 5.35 8.85 6.51
C ASN A 108 5.57 8.61 5.00
N GLN A 109 5.50 7.36 4.52
CA GLN A 109 5.76 7.03 3.10
C GLN A 109 4.52 6.60 2.32
N ILE A 110 3.42 6.26 3.00
CA ILE A 110 2.21 5.77 2.35
C ILE A 110 1.19 6.92 2.26
N PRO A 111 0.78 7.36 1.05
CA PRO A 111 -0.18 8.43 0.92
C PRO A 111 -1.60 7.97 1.29
N GLY A 112 -2.11 8.43 2.43
CA GLY A 112 -3.51 8.29 2.83
C GLY A 112 -3.76 7.25 3.92
N ALA A 113 -4.59 7.62 4.90
CA ALA A 113 -4.93 6.78 6.07
C ALA A 113 -5.55 5.42 5.68
N ALA A 114 -6.25 5.34 4.54
CA ALA A 114 -6.83 4.09 4.06
C ALA A 114 -5.77 3.07 3.61
N LEU A 115 -4.68 3.54 3.00
CA LEU A 115 -3.57 2.67 2.61
C LEU A 115 -2.72 2.23 3.81
N GLN A 116 -2.61 3.08 4.84
CA GLN A 116 -2.02 2.70 6.12
C GLN A 116 -2.85 1.59 6.79
N MET A 117 -4.18 1.76 6.87
CA MET A 117 -5.08 0.74 7.39
C MET A 117 -4.99 -0.57 6.61
N GLN A 118 -4.96 -0.51 5.27
CA GLN A 118 -4.78 -1.68 4.42
C GLN A 118 -3.48 -2.42 4.77
N ARG A 119 -2.39 -1.68 4.99
CA ARG A 119 -1.07 -2.26 5.28
C ARG A 119 -1.03 -2.96 6.63
N GLU A 120 -1.54 -2.33 7.68
CA GLU A 120 -1.64 -2.94 9.01
C GLU A 120 -2.49 -4.21 8.99
N LEU A 121 -3.59 -4.18 8.25
CA LEU A 121 -4.48 -5.34 8.12
C LEU A 121 -3.83 -6.47 7.29
N GLN A 122 -3.06 -6.15 6.25
CA GLN A 122 -2.27 -7.14 5.51
C GLN A 122 -1.22 -7.81 6.42
N TRP A 123 -0.56 -7.03 7.28
CA TRP A 123 0.39 -7.54 8.26
C TRP A 123 -0.28 -8.49 9.25
N PHE A 124 -1.38 -8.03 9.85
CA PHE A 124 -2.16 -8.84 10.77
C PHE A 124 -2.60 -10.17 10.15
N LYS A 125 -3.09 -10.15 8.89
CA LYS A 125 -3.50 -11.38 8.18
C LYS A 125 -2.35 -12.33 7.87
N GLU A 126 -1.18 -11.80 7.54
CA GLU A 126 0.00 -12.64 7.30
C GLU A 126 0.50 -13.31 8.59
N VAL A 127 0.45 -12.60 9.73
CA VAL A 127 0.74 -13.19 11.06
C VAL A 127 -0.36 -14.18 11.48
N GLU A 128 -1.64 -13.87 11.23
CA GLU A 128 -2.79 -14.74 11.52
C GLU A 128 -2.70 -16.08 10.76
N ARG A 129 -2.11 -16.07 9.56
CA ARG A 129 -1.96 -17.26 8.73
C ARG A 129 -0.92 -18.25 9.27
N ILE A 130 0.06 -17.77 10.02
CA ILE A 130 1.18 -18.60 10.48
C ILE A 130 1.01 -19.13 11.91
N VAL A 131 0.18 -18.51 12.73
CA VAL A 131 -0.06 -18.93 14.12
C VAL A 131 -1.01 -20.14 14.18
N HIS A 132 -0.92 -20.90 15.28
CA HIS A 132 -1.78 -22.05 15.48
C HIS A 132 -3.24 -21.60 15.67
N PRO A 133 -4.26 -22.34 15.18
CA PRO A 133 -5.67 -21.94 15.28
C PRO A 133 -6.13 -21.58 16.71
N LYS A 134 -5.58 -22.25 17.73
CA LYS A 134 -5.87 -21.95 19.14
C LYS A 134 -5.46 -20.54 19.56
N ASP A 135 -4.39 -19.98 18.98
CA ASP A 135 -3.87 -18.66 19.35
C ASP A 135 -4.66 -17.52 18.72
N LYS A 136 -5.54 -17.83 17.75
CA LYS A 136 -6.47 -16.87 17.14
C LYS A 136 -7.62 -16.51 18.07
N GLU A 137 -8.02 -17.47 18.89
CA GLU A 137 -9.12 -17.34 19.84
C GLU A 137 -8.63 -17.19 21.29
N SER A 138 -7.32 -17.36 21.54
CA SER A 138 -6.75 -17.16 22.87
C SER A 138 -6.92 -15.71 23.30
N THR A 139 -7.35 -15.49 24.54
CA THR A 139 -7.45 -14.13 25.08
C THR A 139 -6.21 -13.76 25.89
N ASN A 140 -5.82 -12.48 25.85
CA ASN A 140 -4.80 -11.96 26.75
C ASN A 140 -5.32 -11.79 28.20
N ASN A 141 -4.47 -11.29 29.10
CA ASN A 141 -4.84 -11.10 30.52
C ASN A 141 -6.01 -10.11 30.70
N ASN A 142 -6.28 -9.27 29.70
CA ASN A 142 -7.40 -8.32 29.70
C ASN A 142 -8.68 -8.92 29.07
N GLY A 143 -8.66 -10.18 28.65
CA GLY A 143 -9.82 -10.88 28.09
C GLY A 143 -10.09 -10.58 26.61
N PHE A 144 -9.19 -9.90 25.90
CA PHE A 144 -9.36 -9.60 24.47
C PHE A 144 -8.75 -10.70 23.61
N THR A 145 -9.41 -11.04 22.51
CA THR A 145 -8.79 -11.82 21.42
C THR A 145 -7.88 -10.92 20.57
N PRO A 146 -6.94 -11.47 19.78
CA PRO A 146 -6.09 -10.69 18.91
C PRO A 146 -6.87 -9.82 17.92
N ARG A 147 -7.98 -10.35 17.40
CA ARG A 147 -8.85 -9.64 16.44
C ARG A 147 -9.56 -8.46 17.10
N GLN A 148 -10.13 -8.67 18.29
CA GLN A 148 -10.77 -7.59 19.05
C GLN A 148 -9.78 -6.48 19.40
N LEU A 149 -8.56 -6.86 19.80
CA LEU A 149 -7.50 -5.92 20.11
C LEU A 149 -7.05 -5.12 18.88
N PHE A 150 -6.93 -5.76 17.71
CA PHE A 150 -6.63 -5.07 16.45
C PHE A 150 -7.71 -4.04 16.11
N THR A 151 -8.99 -4.43 16.13
CA THR A 151 -10.10 -3.51 15.83
C THR A 151 -10.12 -2.33 16.80
N GLN A 152 -9.86 -2.55 18.09
CA GLN A 152 -9.83 -1.48 19.09
C GLN A 152 -8.69 -0.49 18.84
N ASN A 153 -7.46 -0.98 18.61
CA ASN A 153 -6.30 -0.12 18.42
C ASN A 153 -6.36 0.65 17.08
N HIS A 154 -6.96 0.05 16.04
CA HIS A 154 -7.02 0.64 14.71
C HIS A 154 -8.33 1.39 14.42
N GLU A 155 -9.25 1.53 15.39
CA GLU A 155 -10.56 2.18 15.19
C GLU A 155 -10.42 3.61 14.64
N LYS A 156 -9.47 4.38 15.17
CA LYS A 156 -9.20 5.74 14.70
C LYS A 156 -8.66 5.75 13.27
N MET A 157 -7.73 4.86 12.95
CA MET A 157 -7.17 4.72 11.61
C MET A 157 -8.23 4.29 10.58
N MET A 158 -9.16 3.41 10.97
CA MET A 158 -10.31 3.03 10.14
C MET A 158 -11.20 4.24 9.84
N LYS A 159 -11.53 5.05 10.85
CA LYS A 159 -12.34 6.27 10.66
C LYS A 159 -11.64 7.29 9.76
N GLU A 160 -10.34 7.49 9.93
CA GLU A 160 -9.54 8.37 9.08
C GLU A 160 -9.41 7.82 7.65
N GLY A 161 -9.26 6.51 7.50
CA GLY A 161 -9.23 5.83 6.20
C GLY A 161 -10.56 5.91 5.47
N GLU A 162 -11.68 5.67 6.16
CA GLU A 162 -13.03 5.86 5.63
C GLU A 162 -13.22 7.30 5.15
N LYS A 163 -12.88 8.28 6.00
CA LYS A 163 -12.99 9.70 5.63
C LYS A 163 -12.15 10.02 4.40
N TRP A 164 -10.89 9.58 4.37
CA TRP A 164 -9.99 9.81 3.24
C TRP A 164 -10.55 9.22 1.93
N MET A 165 -11.13 8.01 1.98
CA MET A 165 -11.76 7.39 0.81
C MET A 165 -13.00 8.15 0.35
N LYS A 166 -13.87 8.57 1.28
CA LYS A 166 -15.08 9.34 0.96
C LYS A 166 -14.75 10.71 0.39
N ASP A 167 -13.79 11.42 0.97
CA ASP A 167 -13.36 12.75 0.51
C ASP A 167 -12.75 12.66 -0.90
N THR A 168 -11.93 11.63 -1.15
CA THR A 168 -11.35 11.36 -2.46
C THR A 168 -12.42 10.99 -3.48
N ALA A 169 -13.31 10.05 -3.16
CA ALA A 169 -14.40 9.62 -4.03
C ALA A 169 -15.35 10.77 -4.38
N THR A 170 -15.66 11.65 -3.42
CA THR A 170 -16.47 12.85 -3.64
C THR A 170 -15.78 13.80 -4.60
N SER A 171 -14.51 14.11 -4.37
CA SER A 171 -13.72 15.01 -5.22
C SER A 171 -13.61 14.48 -6.65
N CYS A 172 -13.34 13.18 -6.82
CA CYS A 172 -13.28 12.54 -8.13
C CYS A 172 -14.65 12.45 -8.81
N THR A 173 -15.74 12.29 -8.04
CA THR A 173 -17.11 12.33 -8.57
C THR A 173 -17.45 13.70 -9.14
N VAL A 174 -17.07 14.79 -8.46
CA VAL A 174 -17.26 16.16 -8.97
C VAL A 174 -16.53 16.35 -10.30
N VAL A 175 -15.26 15.93 -10.39
CA VAL A 175 -14.50 15.95 -11.65
C VAL A 175 -15.21 15.13 -12.73
N GLY A 176 -15.68 13.93 -12.40
CA GLY A 176 -16.42 13.07 -13.32
C GLY A 176 -17.69 13.74 -13.86
N ILE A 177 -18.50 14.35 -12.98
CA ILE A 177 -19.73 15.07 -13.35
C ILE A 177 -19.42 16.23 -14.31
N LEU A 178 -18.36 16.99 -14.04
CA LEU A 178 -17.91 18.06 -14.93
C LEU A 178 -17.56 17.53 -16.31
N ILE A 179 -16.80 16.43 -16.40
CA ILE A 179 -16.45 15.80 -17.68
C ILE A 179 -17.71 15.32 -18.42
N VAL A 180 -18.61 14.60 -17.74
CA VAL A 180 -19.87 14.13 -18.32
C VAL A 180 -20.66 15.30 -18.92
N THR A 181 -20.78 16.40 -18.18
CA THR A 181 -21.52 17.60 -18.61
C THR A 181 -20.90 18.24 -19.84
N ILE A 182 -19.57 18.44 -19.84
CA ILE A 182 -18.85 19.06 -20.95
C ILE A 182 -18.92 18.18 -22.20
N MET A 183 -18.63 16.88 -22.09
CA MET A 183 -18.66 15.95 -23.23
C MET A 183 -20.06 15.80 -23.79
N PHE A 184 -21.09 15.72 -22.93
CA PHE A 184 -22.48 15.70 -23.39
C PHE A 184 -22.82 16.94 -24.24
N GLN A 185 -22.44 18.14 -23.78
CA GLN A 185 -22.67 19.37 -24.53
C GLN A 185 -21.94 19.34 -25.88
N VAL A 186 -20.65 18.96 -25.86
CA VAL A 186 -19.78 18.86 -27.05
C VAL A 186 -20.33 17.87 -28.09
N ALA A 187 -20.96 16.78 -27.67
CA ALA A 187 -21.61 15.82 -28.57
C ALA A 187 -22.77 16.42 -29.38
N PHE A 188 -23.56 17.32 -28.77
CA PHE A 188 -24.73 17.94 -29.41
C PHE A 188 -24.43 19.28 -30.08
N THR A 189 -23.30 19.90 -29.75
CA THR A 189 -22.79 21.09 -30.43
C THR A 189 -21.40 20.81 -31.01
N PRO A 190 -21.31 19.94 -32.04
CA PRO A 190 -20.03 19.53 -32.58
C PRO A 190 -19.29 20.72 -33.23
N PRO A 191 -17.95 20.72 -33.17
CA PRO A 191 -17.12 21.74 -33.77
C PRO A 191 -17.12 21.61 -35.31
N GLY A 192 -17.39 22.72 -35.99
CA GLY A 192 -17.16 22.88 -37.43
C GLY A 192 -18.02 22.00 -38.35
N ASP A 193 -17.49 21.75 -39.54
CA ASP A 193 -18.18 21.09 -40.65
C ASP A 193 -17.66 19.66 -40.82
N ASN A 194 -18.55 18.68 -40.66
CA ASN A 194 -18.24 17.25 -40.65
C ASN A 194 -17.66 16.72 -41.97
N ASN A 195 -17.87 17.42 -43.08
CA ASN A 195 -17.43 16.99 -44.40
C ASN A 195 -16.02 17.45 -44.77
N ARG A 196 -15.41 18.35 -43.98
CA ARG A 196 -14.08 18.91 -44.29
C ARG A 196 -12.94 17.93 -43.99
N ASP A 197 -12.96 17.34 -42.79
CA ASP A 197 -11.99 16.32 -42.37
C ASP A 197 -12.71 15.16 -41.68
N PRO A 198 -13.32 14.24 -42.45
CA PRO A 198 -14.16 13.17 -41.91
C PRO A 198 -13.39 12.22 -40.99
N GLY A 199 -12.08 12.06 -41.19
CA GLY A 199 -11.21 11.27 -40.31
C GLY A 199 -11.07 11.89 -38.92
N LEU A 200 -10.81 13.19 -38.85
CA LEU A 200 -10.60 13.90 -37.59
C LEU A 200 -11.92 14.11 -36.84
N PHE A 201 -13.02 14.34 -37.56
CA PHE A 201 -14.38 14.33 -37.02
C PHE A 201 -14.76 12.96 -36.42
N ARG A 202 -14.39 11.85 -37.08
CA ARG A 202 -14.61 10.50 -36.53
C ARG A 202 -13.81 10.26 -35.24
N VAL A 203 -12.55 10.70 -35.19
CA VAL A 203 -11.74 10.63 -33.95
C VAL A 203 -12.40 11.42 -32.84
N PHE A 204 -12.83 12.65 -33.12
CA PHE A 204 -13.55 13.51 -32.18
C PHE A 204 -14.80 12.82 -31.60
N MET A 205 -15.67 12.26 -32.44
CA MET A 205 -16.91 11.61 -31.97
C MET A 205 -16.62 10.36 -31.12
N ILE A 206 -15.62 9.56 -31.50
CA ILE A 206 -15.26 8.34 -30.75
C ILE A 206 -14.64 8.71 -29.40
N SER A 207 -13.73 9.69 -29.37
CA SER A 207 -13.06 10.10 -28.14
C SER A 207 -14.03 10.78 -27.17
N ASP A 208 -14.99 11.55 -27.67
CA ASP A 208 -16.05 12.19 -26.88
C ASP A 208 -16.94 11.14 -26.19
N ALA A 209 -17.46 10.17 -26.97
CA ALA A 209 -18.26 9.08 -26.43
C ALA A 209 -17.48 8.26 -25.39
N LEU A 210 -16.22 7.93 -25.67
CA LEU A 210 -15.36 7.18 -24.76
C LEU A 210 -15.13 7.95 -23.45
N SER A 211 -14.86 9.25 -23.53
CA SER A 211 -14.70 10.13 -22.38
C SER A 211 -15.95 10.16 -21.50
N PHE A 212 -17.13 10.30 -22.13
CA PHE A 212 -18.42 10.31 -21.46
C PHE A 212 -18.70 9.00 -20.72
N PHE A 213 -18.59 7.85 -21.40
CA PHE A 213 -18.89 6.55 -20.79
C PHE A 213 -17.89 6.16 -19.70
N LEU A 214 -16.59 6.44 -19.89
CA LEU A 214 -15.58 6.19 -18.87
C LEU A 214 -15.80 7.05 -17.62
N SER A 215 -16.16 8.34 -17.80
CA SER A 215 -16.48 9.21 -16.67
C SER A 215 -17.74 8.75 -15.93
N SER A 216 -18.80 8.41 -16.66
CA SER A 216 -20.04 7.89 -16.08
C SER A 216 -19.80 6.61 -15.28
N THR A 217 -18.99 5.69 -15.82
CA THR A 217 -18.59 4.46 -15.12
C THR A 217 -17.81 4.78 -13.84
N SER A 218 -16.88 5.72 -13.91
CA SER A 218 -16.11 6.18 -12.75
C SER A 218 -17.01 6.75 -11.65
N ILE A 219 -18.02 7.55 -12.01
CA ILE A 219 -18.99 8.12 -11.06
C ILE A 219 -19.75 7.01 -10.35
N LEU A 220 -20.23 6.00 -11.08
CA LEU A 220 -20.95 4.87 -10.47
C LEU A 220 -20.08 4.09 -9.48
N ILE A 221 -18.79 3.90 -9.79
CA ILE A 221 -17.85 3.25 -8.89
C ILE A 221 -17.62 4.09 -7.63
N PHE A 222 -17.39 5.41 -7.77
CA PHE A 222 -17.21 6.29 -6.61
C PHE A 222 -18.47 6.41 -5.76
N LEU A 223 -19.66 6.40 -6.37
CA LEU A 223 -20.91 6.31 -5.64
C LEU A 223 -21.02 4.99 -4.85
N GLY A 224 -20.54 3.89 -5.42
CA GLY A 224 -20.38 2.62 -4.72
C GLY A 224 -19.48 2.73 -3.48
N ILE A 225 -18.37 3.47 -3.57
CA ILE A 225 -17.46 3.73 -2.43
C ILE A 225 -18.14 4.60 -1.36
N LEU A 226 -18.93 5.60 -1.77
CA LEU A 226 -19.66 6.47 -0.84
C LEU A 226 -20.78 5.72 -0.08
N THR A 227 -21.38 4.71 -0.71
CA THR A 227 -22.49 3.91 -0.17
C THR A 227 -22.05 2.60 0.48
N SER A 228 -20.76 2.23 0.37
CA SER A 228 -20.23 0.99 0.94
C SER A 228 -20.29 0.98 2.47
N ARG A 229 -20.44 -0.22 3.04
CA ARG A 229 -20.25 -0.45 4.48
C ARG A 229 -18.75 -0.59 4.73
N TYR A 230 -18.15 0.34 5.47
CA TYR A 230 -16.70 0.35 5.75
C TYR A 230 -16.35 -0.65 6.86
N ILE A 231 -16.41 -1.94 6.55
CA ILE A 231 -16.01 -3.02 7.47
C ILE A 231 -14.48 -3.18 7.40
N GLU A 232 -13.85 -3.60 8.51
CA GLU A 232 -12.40 -3.80 8.60
C GLU A 232 -11.83 -4.61 7.42
N ASP A 233 -12.40 -5.78 7.13
CA ASP A 233 -11.93 -6.65 6.04
C ASP A 233 -12.07 -6.04 4.64
N ASP A 234 -12.97 -5.08 4.45
CA ASP A 234 -13.13 -4.44 3.14
C ASP A 234 -11.93 -3.57 2.77
N PHE A 235 -11.18 -3.06 3.76
CA PHE A 235 -9.93 -2.31 3.55
C PHE A 235 -8.81 -3.15 2.94
N LEU A 236 -8.86 -4.49 3.01
CA LEU A 236 -7.81 -5.33 2.43
C LEU A 236 -7.78 -5.25 0.90
N LYS A 237 -8.95 -5.36 0.27
CA LYS A 237 -9.03 -5.60 -1.18
C LYS A 237 -10.24 -4.97 -1.84
N ASN A 238 -11.42 -5.04 -1.24
CA ASN A 238 -12.65 -4.58 -1.89
C ASN A 238 -12.62 -3.07 -2.13
N LEU A 239 -12.40 -2.30 -1.06
CA LEU A 239 -12.34 -0.84 -1.07
C LEU A 239 -11.18 -0.31 -1.93
N PRO A 240 -9.92 -0.75 -1.74
CA PRO A 240 -8.81 -0.34 -2.60
C PRO A 240 -9.02 -0.69 -4.07
N ARG A 241 -9.56 -1.88 -4.39
CA ARG A 241 -9.85 -2.27 -5.78
C ARG A 241 -10.87 -1.34 -6.43
N GLN A 242 -11.97 -1.02 -5.75
CA GLN A 242 -12.96 -0.08 -6.28
C GLN A 242 -12.32 1.30 -6.52
N MET A 243 -11.51 1.78 -5.59
CA MET A 243 -10.80 3.06 -5.73
C MET A 243 -9.86 3.05 -6.94
N ILE A 244 -9.07 1.99 -7.13
CA ILE A 244 -8.16 1.82 -8.27
C ILE A 244 -8.92 1.83 -9.59
N ILE A 245 -10.00 1.06 -9.72
CA ILE A 245 -10.78 0.99 -10.96
C ILE A 245 -11.42 2.35 -11.25
N GLY A 246 -12.02 3.00 -10.24
CA GLY A 246 -12.62 4.33 -10.38
C GLY A 246 -11.60 5.35 -10.88
N LEU A 247 -10.47 5.50 -10.19
CA LEU A 247 -9.40 6.41 -10.60
C LEU A 247 -8.84 6.10 -11.99
N PHE A 248 -8.63 4.82 -12.31
CA PHE A 248 -8.16 4.41 -13.63
C PHE A 248 -9.13 4.81 -14.74
N THR A 249 -10.43 4.53 -14.56
CA THR A 249 -11.47 4.94 -15.53
C THR A 249 -11.55 6.46 -15.68
N LEU A 250 -11.41 7.22 -14.58
CA LEU A 250 -11.38 8.68 -14.62
C LEU A 250 -10.16 9.20 -15.39
N PHE A 251 -8.98 8.61 -15.20
CA PHE A 251 -7.78 9.00 -15.95
C PHE A 251 -7.92 8.74 -17.44
N CYS A 252 -8.43 7.58 -17.83
CA CYS A 252 -8.71 7.28 -19.23
C CYS A 252 -9.72 8.28 -19.81
N SER A 253 -10.76 8.66 -19.04
CA SER A 253 -11.73 9.68 -19.43
C SER A 253 -11.06 11.05 -19.68
N ILE A 254 -10.23 11.52 -18.75
CA ILE A 254 -9.48 12.79 -18.90
C ILE A 254 -8.56 12.77 -20.13
N ALA A 255 -7.87 11.65 -20.38
CA ALA A 255 -7.03 11.50 -21.55
C ALA A 255 -7.84 11.59 -22.85
N THR A 256 -8.99 10.92 -22.91
CA THR A 256 -9.89 10.98 -24.07
C THR A 256 -10.54 12.35 -24.25
N MET A 257 -10.88 13.05 -23.16
CA MET A 257 -11.34 14.44 -23.19
C MET A 257 -10.31 15.36 -23.84
N MET A 258 -9.02 15.17 -23.55
CA MET A 258 -7.94 15.92 -24.18
C MET A 258 -7.80 15.65 -25.67
N ILE A 259 -8.03 14.40 -26.10
CA ILE A 259 -8.06 14.04 -27.52
C ILE A 259 -9.26 14.71 -28.19
N THR A 260 -10.44 14.71 -27.56
CA THR A 260 -11.64 15.40 -28.06
C THR A 260 -11.39 16.90 -28.20
N PHE A 261 -10.84 17.55 -27.18
CA PHE A 261 -10.52 18.98 -27.20
C PHE A 261 -9.48 19.32 -28.29
N SER A 262 -8.42 18.52 -28.41
CA SER A 262 -7.39 18.72 -29.44
C SER A 262 -7.98 18.57 -30.84
N SER A 263 -8.82 17.55 -31.05
CA SER A 263 -9.51 17.32 -32.32
C SER A 263 -10.46 18.48 -32.63
N ALA A 264 -11.25 18.94 -31.65
CA ALA A 264 -12.16 20.07 -31.80
C ALA A 264 -11.44 21.36 -32.23
N LEU A 265 -10.30 21.68 -31.60
CA LEU A 265 -9.50 22.85 -31.96
C LEU A 265 -8.94 22.73 -33.39
N LEU A 266 -8.49 21.55 -33.80
CA LEU A 266 -8.00 21.32 -35.17
C LEU A 266 -9.10 21.48 -36.21
N ILE A 267 -10.34 21.05 -35.91
CA ILE A 267 -11.50 21.23 -36.81
C ILE A 267 -11.85 22.73 -36.94
N ILE A 268 -11.86 23.47 -35.82
CA ILE A 268 -12.28 24.88 -35.81
C ILE A 268 -11.23 25.79 -36.47
N LEU A 269 -9.96 25.64 -36.10
CA LEU A 269 -8.87 26.55 -36.47
C LEU A 269 -8.16 26.12 -37.78
N ASN A 270 -8.91 25.48 -38.68
CA ASN A 270 -8.36 24.84 -39.87
C ASN A 270 -7.30 25.70 -40.60
N GLU A 271 -6.19 25.06 -41.00
CA GLU A 271 -4.98 25.65 -41.61
C GLU A 271 -4.09 26.57 -40.74
N GLN A 272 -4.49 26.93 -39.51
CA GLN A 272 -3.67 27.76 -38.60
C GLN A 272 -2.93 26.92 -37.53
N LEU A 273 -2.21 25.87 -37.95
CA LEU A 273 -1.46 24.99 -37.03
C LEU A 273 -0.48 25.76 -36.11
N ARG A 274 0.05 26.90 -36.59
CA ARG A 274 0.89 27.80 -35.77
C ARG A 274 0.19 28.35 -34.53
N ILE A 275 -1.14 28.45 -34.54
CA ILE A 275 -1.96 28.96 -33.43
C ILE A 275 -2.58 27.79 -32.65
N SER A 276 -3.01 26.74 -33.34
CA SER A 276 -3.62 25.55 -32.71
C SER A 276 -2.65 24.80 -31.80
N ILE A 277 -1.38 24.65 -32.19
CA ILE A 277 -0.37 23.92 -31.39
C ILE A 277 -0.13 24.61 -30.03
N PRO A 278 0.20 25.92 -29.95
CA PRO A 278 0.34 26.61 -28.67
C PRO A 278 -0.92 26.51 -27.79
N LEU A 279 -2.12 26.58 -28.38
CA LEU A 279 -3.37 26.54 -27.64
C LEU A 279 -3.66 25.15 -27.06
N ILE A 280 -3.40 24.08 -27.82
CA ILE A 280 -3.47 22.69 -27.34
C ILE A 280 -2.45 22.47 -26.22
N CYS A 281 -1.21 22.92 -26.41
CA CYS A 281 -0.18 22.82 -25.37
C CYS A 281 -0.62 23.54 -24.10
N LEU A 282 -1.11 24.78 -24.20
CA LEU A 282 -1.58 25.58 -23.07
C LEU A 282 -2.76 24.92 -22.33
N GLY A 283 -3.76 24.41 -23.07
CA GLY A 283 -4.90 23.70 -22.51
C GLY A 283 -4.52 22.36 -21.86
N GLY A 284 -3.47 21.71 -22.36
CA GLY A 284 -2.94 20.46 -21.80
C GLY A 284 -2.14 20.63 -20.51
N VAL A 285 -1.59 21.83 -20.23
CA VAL A 285 -0.75 22.06 -19.04
C VAL A 285 -1.48 21.72 -17.72
N PRO A 286 -2.67 22.28 -17.42
CA PRO A 286 -3.35 21.99 -16.14
C PRO A 286 -3.69 20.51 -15.98
N ILE A 287 -4.04 19.85 -17.08
CA ILE A 287 -4.44 18.44 -17.08
C ILE A 287 -3.22 17.53 -16.91
N PHE A 288 -2.10 17.85 -17.54
CA PHE A 288 -0.84 17.15 -17.32
C PHE A 288 -0.38 17.27 -15.87
N PHE A 289 -0.46 18.47 -15.26
CA PHE A 289 -0.16 18.66 -13.85
C PHE A 289 -1.08 17.83 -12.95
N PHE A 290 -2.38 17.79 -13.23
CA PHE A 290 -3.34 16.97 -12.49
C PHE A 290 -2.99 15.48 -12.57
N LEU A 291 -2.72 14.96 -13.78
CA LEU A 291 -2.29 13.57 -13.99
C LEU A 291 -0.98 13.28 -13.24
N TRP A 292 -0.02 14.20 -13.29
CA TRP A 292 1.27 14.03 -12.62
C TRP A 292 1.14 13.93 -11.10
N ILE A 293 0.26 14.72 -10.49
CA ILE A 293 0.03 14.70 -9.03
C ILE A 293 -0.74 13.45 -8.60
N GLN A 294 -1.72 13.00 -9.39
CA GLN A 294 -2.60 11.89 -9.04
C GLN A 294 -2.04 10.50 -9.42
N PHE A 295 -1.15 10.43 -10.40
CA PHE A 295 -0.56 9.17 -10.86
C PHE A 295 0.24 8.43 -9.77
N PRO A 296 1.06 9.09 -8.92
CA PRO A 296 1.71 8.44 -7.79
C PRO A 296 0.72 7.76 -6.85
N ILE A 297 -0.42 8.40 -6.57
CA ILE A 297 -1.45 7.86 -5.69
C ILE A 297 -2.02 6.54 -6.25
N LEU A 298 -2.34 6.51 -7.55
CA LEU A 298 -2.82 5.27 -8.20
C LEU A 298 -1.74 4.18 -8.18
N LYS A 299 -0.50 4.54 -8.50
CA LYS A 299 0.64 3.61 -8.49
C LYS A 299 0.83 3.00 -7.11
N ASP A 300 0.80 3.82 -6.06
CA ASP A 300 0.99 3.37 -4.68
C ASP A 300 -0.17 2.47 -4.24
N MET A 301 -1.42 2.76 -4.62
CA MET A 301 -2.55 1.86 -4.38
C MET A 301 -2.40 0.50 -5.08
N ILE A 302 -1.95 0.49 -6.35
CA ILE A 302 -1.74 -0.74 -7.11
C ILE A 302 -0.64 -1.57 -6.46
N ILE A 303 0.50 -0.96 -6.09
CA ILE A 303 1.61 -1.66 -5.43
C ILE A 303 1.18 -2.17 -4.06
N SER A 304 0.43 -1.39 -3.28
CA SER A 304 -0.08 -1.82 -1.97
C SER A 304 -1.06 -3.01 -2.09
N THR A 305 -1.92 -3.00 -3.10
CA THR A 305 -3.01 -4.00 -3.23
C THR A 305 -2.59 -5.26 -3.98
N TYR A 306 -1.73 -5.14 -5.00
CA TYR A 306 -1.33 -6.22 -5.90
C TYR A 306 0.17 -6.51 -5.92
N GLY A 307 0.98 -5.72 -5.22
CA GLY A 307 2.42 -5.92 -5.14
C GLY A 307 2.81 -7.19 -4.37
N PRO A 308 4.12 -7.49 -4.29
CA PRO A 308 4.62 -8.61 -3.51
C PRO A 308 4.16 -8.48 -2.05
N GLY A 309 3.69 -9.58 -1.49
CA GLY A 309 3.23 -9.63 -0.09
C GLY A 309 4.32 -9.16 0.88
N ILE A 310 3.92 -8.79 2.10
CA ILE A 310 4.81 -8.21 3.12
C ILE A 310 6.04 -9.08 3.38
N PHE A 311 5.87 -10.40 3.25
CA PHE A 311 6.97 -11.34 3.28
C PHE A 311 7.54 -11.60 1.87
N ASP A 312 8.76 -11.11 1.65
CA ASP A 312 9.53 -11.41 0.45
C ASP A 312 9.98 -12.89 0.46
N ARG A 313 9.09 -13.78 0.01
CA ARG A 313 9.34 -15.23 -0.09
C ARG A 313 10.54 -15.59 -1.00
N LYS A 314 11.12 -14.63 -1.71
CA LYS A 314 12.29 -14.84 -2.58
C LYS A 314 13.64 -14.78 -1.85
N MET A 315 13.68 -14.55 -0.55
CA MET A 315 14.92 -14.72 0.24
C MET A 315 15.31 -16.19 0.48
N LYS A 316 14.65 -17.16 -0.16
CA LYS A 316 15.23 -18.49 -0.38
C LYS A 316 16.20 -18.39 -1.56
N LEU A 317 17.48 -18.65 -1.30
CA LEU A 317 18.61 -18.81 -2.25
C LEU A 317 19.45 -17.55 -2.51
N LYS A 318 20.44 -17.33 -1.63
CA LYS A 318 21.86 -17.32 -1.99
C LYS A 318 22.73 -17.24 -0.72
N LEU A 319 23.14 -18.42 -0.23
CA LEU A 319 24.52 -18.76 0.14
C LEU A 319 24.56 -20.22 0.57
#